data_AF-A8R9V6-F1
#
_entry.id   AF-A8R9V6-F1
#
_cell.length_a   1.000
_cell.length_b   1.000
_cell.length_c   1.000
_cell.angle_alpha   90.00
_cell.angle_beta   90.00
_cell.angle_gamma   90.00
#
_symmetry.space_group_name_H-M   'P 1'
#
loop_
_entity.id
_entity.type
_entity.pdbx_description
1 polymer ?
#
loop_
_entity_poly.entity_id
_entity_poly.type
_entity_poly.pdbx_seq_one_letter_code
_entity_poly.pdbx_strand_id
1 'polypeptide(L)'
;MKGRSQYTISEEMEVTNMTTDRSLLEDMLSDENLNKAYLQVVRNKGAEGVDGMKYTELKDYLKEHGEEIKEQIRTRKYKPKPVKRVEIPKDNGGVRNLGVPTVVD
;
A
#
# COMPACT_ATOMS: atom_id res chain seq x y z
N MET A 1 -10.72 32.59 36.73
CA MET A 1 -11.23 31.25 36.33
C MET A 1 -11.30 31.17 34.82
N LYS A 2 -10.44 30.37 34.19
CA LYS A 2 -10.75 29.63 32.94
C LYS A 2 -9.80 28.43 32.92
N GLY A 3 -10.40 27.24 32.84
CA GLY A 3 -9.79 25.95 33.14
C GLY A 3 -8.62 25.61 32.23
N ARG A 4 -7.53 25.15 32.84
CA ARG A 4 -6.50 24.37 32.17
C ARG A 4 -7.16 23.05 31.77
N SER A 5 -7.30 22.82 30.48
CA SER A 5 -7.80 21.56 29.91
C SER A 5 -6.96 20.41 30.49
N GLN A 6 -7.58 19.54 31.27
CA GLN A 6 -6.92 18.37 31.85
C GLN A 6 -7.11 17.20 30.89
N TYR A 7 -6.15 16.98 30.00
CA TYR A 7 -6.01 15.69 29.34
C TYR A 7 -4.97 14.88 30.12
N THR A 8 -5.23 13.59 30.31
CA THR A 8 -4.29 12.65 30.94
C THR A 8 -3.16 12.31 29.97
N ILE A 9 -1.98 11.93 30.47
CA ILE A 9 -0.83 11.55 29.63
C ILE A 9 -1.19 10.41 28.64
N SER A 10 -2.12 9.52 29.02
CA SER A 10 -2.67 8.48 28.16
C SER A 10 -3.49 9.04 26.99
N GLU A 11 -4.34 10.03 27.25
CA GLU A 11 -5.14 10.69 26.21
C GLU A 11 -4.26 11.54 25.29
N GLU A 12 -3.22 12.20 25.83
CA GLU A 12 -2.24 12.91 25.01
C GLU A 12 -1.48 11.94 24.08
N MET A 13 -1.03 10.79 24.57
CA MET A 13 -0.37 9.76 23.76
C MET A 13 -1.29 9.16 22.68
N GLU A 14 -2.56 8.91 23.00
CA GLU A 14 -3.55 8.39 22.04
C GLU A 14 -3.85 9.42 20.93
N VAL A 15 -3.99 10.70 21.29
CA VAL A 15 -4.18 11.80 20.33
C VAL A 15 -2.94 12.01 19.46
N THR A 16 -1.74 11.96 20.02
CA THR A 16 -0.49 12.06 19.23
C THR A 16 -0.36 10.88 18.26
N ASN A 17 -0.66 9.67 18.70
CA ASN A 17 -0.59 8.48 17.83
C ASN A 17 -1.61 8.57 16.69
N MET A 18 -2.83 9.03 16.97
CA MET A 18 -3.86 9.24 15.95
C MET A 18 -3.52 10.34 14.95
N THR A 19 -2.90 11.44 15.40
CA THR A 19 -2.46 12.53 14.51
C THR A 19 -1.24 12.13 13.68
N THR A 20 -0.29 11.39 14.25
CA THR A 20 0.87 10.84 13.52
C THR A 20 0.44 9.79 12.49
N ASP A 21 -0.46 8.86 12.83
CA ASP A 21 -0.99 7.86 11.89
C ASP A 21 -1.68 8.52 10.68
N ARG A 22 -2.49 9.55 10.95
CA ARG A 22 -3.15 10.32 9.89
C ARG A 22 -2.14 11.09 9.03
N SER A 23 -1.11 11.68 9.62
CA SER A 23 -0.05 12.38 8.88
C SER A 23 0.70 11.42 7.96
N LEU A 24 1.10 10.26 8.48
CA LEU A 24 1.86 9.27 7.71
C LEU A 24 1.01 8.69 6.57
N LEU A 25 -0.28 8.45 6.79
CA LEU A 25 -1.17 7.95 5.76
C LEU A 25 -1.30 8.93 4.58
N GLU A 26 -1.43 10.23 4.86
CA GLU A 26 -1.47 11.24 3.80
C GLU A 26 -0.12 11.36 3.07
N ASP A 27 1.00 11.24 3.79
CA ASP A 27 2.34 11.22 3.18
C ASP A 27 2.51 9.99 2.24
N MET A 28 2.03 8.82 2.66
CA MET A 28 2.03 7.60 1.83
C MET A 28 1.17 7.75 0.57
N LEU A 29 0.02 8.43 0.68
CA LEU A 29 -0.91 8.65 -0.43
C LEU A 29 -0.61 9.92 -1.25
N SER A 30 0.46 10.65 -0.91
CA SER A 30 0.88 11.82 -1.67
C SER A 30 1.24 11.45 -3.11
N ASP A 31 0.91 12.32 -4.06
CA ASP A 31 1.15 12.05 -5.49
C ASP A 31 2.65 11.86 -5.78
N GLU A 32 3.52 12.55 -5.04
CA GLU A 32 4.97 12.37 -5.14
C GLU A 32 5.41 10.96 -4.72
N ASN A 33 4.91 10.47 -3.58
CA ASN A 33 5.25 9.14 -3.10
C ASN A 33 4.67 8.04 -4.01
N LEU A 34 3.40 8.18 -4.42
CA LEU A 34 2.76 7.22 -5.31
C LEU A 34 3.45 7.16 -6.69
N ASN A 35 3.91 8.30 -7.22
CA ASN A 35 4.68 8.29 -8.46
C ASN A 35 6.04 7.57 -8.30
N LYS A 36 6.74 7.79 -7.18
CA LYS A 36 7.99 7.04 -6.86
C LYS A 36 7.72 5.54 -6.75
N ALA A 37 6.64 5.14 -6.07
CA ALA A 37 6.23 3.75 -5.92
C ALA A 37 5.91 3.11 -7.29
N TYR A 38 5.10 3.79 -8.11
CA TYR A 38 4.78 3.36 -9.47
C TYR A 38 6.05 3.12 -10.31
N LEU A 39 6.98 4.07 -10.33
CA LEU A 39 8.23 3.94 -11.08
C LEU A 39 9.06 2.74 -10.61
N GLN A 40 9.10 2.48 -9.30
CA GLN A 40 9.82 1.33 -8.75
C GLN A 40 9.17 0.00 -9.13
N VAL A 41 7.83 -0.10 -9.09
CA VAL A 41 7.08 -1.30 -9.50
C VAL A 41 7.33 -1.61 -10.98
N VAL A 42 7.24 -0.59 -11.85
CA VAL A 42 7.52 -0.73 -13.28
C VAL A 42 8.98 -1.13 -13.54
N ARG A 43 9.92 -0.59 -12.78
CA ARG A 43 11.34 -0.95 -12.88
C ARG A 43 11.61 -2.40 -12.49
N ASN A 44 10.89 -2.93 -11.49
CA ASN A 44 11.06 -4.29 -11.00
C ASN A 44 10.60 -5.36 -12.00
N LYS A 45 9.64 -5.03 -12.88
CA LYS A 45 9.13 -5.93 -13.93
C LYS A 45 8.71 -7.31 -13.40
N GLY A 46 8.13 -7.33 -12.20
CA GLY A 46 7.70 -8.56 -11.54
C GLY A 46 6.64 -9.33 -12.33
N ALA A 47 6.44 -10.60 -11.94
CA ALA A 47 5.35 -11.41 -12.48
C ALA A 47 3.98 -10.81 -12.10
N GLU A 48 2.98 -11.09 -12.93
CA GLU A 48 1.59 -10.73 -12.68
C GLU A 48 1.01 -11.46 -11.46
N GLY A 49 0.12 -10.80 -10.73
CA GLY A 49 -0.61 -11.39 -9.61
C GLY A 49 -1.78 -12.27 -10.06
N VAL A 50 -2.72 -12.51 -9.15
CA VAL A 50 -3.88 -13.39 -9.40
C VAL A 50 -4.85 -12.84 -10.45
N ASP A 51 -4.82 -11.53 -10.71
CA ASP A 51 -5.66 -10.86 -11.71
C ASP A 51 -5.03 -10.81 -13.10
N GLY A 52 -3.78 -11.26 -13.27
CA GLY A 52 -3.09 -11.29 -14.55
C GLY A 52 -2.68 -9.93 -15.10
N MET A 53 -2.83 -8.84 -14.34
CA MET A 53 -2.46 -7.50 -14.80
C MET A 53 -0.94 -7.35 -14.84
N LYS A 54 -0.41 -6.90 -15.99
CA LYS A 54 1.02 -6.64 -16.17
C LYS A 54 1.39 -5.25 -15.66
N TYR A 55 2.66 -5.08 -15.29
CA TYR A 55 3.20 -3.78 -14.89
C TYR A 55 3.05 -2.70 -15.99
N THR A 56 2.95 -3.11 -17.26
CA THR A 56 2.73 -2.20 -18.40
C THR A 56 1.33 -1.60 -18.44
N GLU A 57 0.35 -2.27 -17.84
CA GLU A 57 -1.07 -1.87 -17.82
C GLU A 57 -1.38 -1.00 -16.58
N LEU A 58 -0.52 -1.06 -15.56
CA LEU A 58 -0.68 -0.38 -14.28
C LEU A 58 -0.94 1.13 -14.44
N LYS A 59 -0.28 1.80 -15.38
CA LYS A 59 -0.45 3.25 -15.56
C LYS A 59 -1.88 3.62 -15.92
N ASP A 60 -2.48 2.90 -16.87
CA ASP A 60 -3.81 3.23 -17.34
C ASP A 60 -4.86 2.82 -16.32
N TYR A 61 -4.65 1.71 -15.62
CA TYR A 61 -5.47 1.33 -14.48
C TYR A 61 -5.46 2.37 -13.35
N LEU A 62 -4.30 2.90 -12.97
CA LEU A 62 -4.19 3.92 -11.92
C LEU A 62 -4.78 5.27 -12.34
N LYS A 63 -4.79 5.61 -13.64
CA LYS A 63 -5.51 6.81 -14.10
C LYS A 63 -7.02 6.69 -13.91
N GLU A 64 -7.57 5.50 -14.08
CA GLU A 64 -9.00 5.25 -13.98
C GLU A 64 -9.46 5.04 -12.53
N HIS A 65 -8.69 4.27 -11.74
CA HIS A 65 -9.10 3.80 -10.42
C HIS A 65 -8.28 4.37 -9.25
N GLY A 66 -7.20 5.12 -9.51
CA GLY A 66 -6.24 5.53 -8.49
C GLY A 66 -6.83 6.38 -7.37
N GLU A 67 -7.70 7.34 -7.70
CA GLU A 67 -8.37 8.19 -6.69
C GLU A 67 -9.37 7.38 -5.84
N GLU A 68 -10.08 6.43 -6.45
CA GLU A 68 -10.97 5.52 -5.71
C GLU A 68 -10.16 4.67 -4.71
N ILE A 69 -9.02 4.11 -5.16
CA ILE A 69 -8.12 3.31 -4.31
C ILE A 69 -7.59 4.15 -3.15
N LYS A 70 -7.11 5.38 -3.41
CA LYS A 70 -6.66 6.31 -2.36
C LYS A 70 -7.75 6.53 -1.32
N GLU A 71 -8.99 6.76 -1.75
CA GLU A 71 -10.12 6.98 -0.84
C GLU A 71 -10.50 5.72 -0.04
N GLN A 72 -10.47 4.55 -0.68
CA GLN A 72 -10.67 3.29 0.02
C GLN A 72 -9.57 3.05 1.08
N ILE A 73 -8.32 3.43 0.81
CA ILE A 73 -7.23 3.35 1.79
C ILE A 73 -7.45 4.35 2.94
N ARG A 74 -7.78 5.63 2.64
CA ARG A 74 -8.08 6.65 3.66
C ARG A 74 -9.21 6.22 4.59
N THR A 75 -10.24 5.59 4.04
CA THR A 75 -11.40 5.11 4.80
C THR A 75 -11.22 3.71 5.39
N ARG A 76 -10.02 3.12 5.27
CA ARG A 76 -9.67 1.77 5.75
C ARG A 76 -10.58 0.66 5.19
N LYS A 77 -11.08 0.85 3.96
CA LYS A 77 -11.96 -0.09 3.24
C LYS A 77 -11.27 -0.85 2.12
N TYR A 78 -10.05 -0.45 1.73
CA TYR A 78 -9.28 -1.15 0.71
C TYR A 78 -9.04 -2.60 1.13
N LYS A 79 -9.27 -3.54 0.20
CA LYS A 79 -9.05 -4.98 0.42
C LYS A 79 -8.05 -5.47 -0.62
N PRO A 80 -6.80 -5.71 -0.23
CA PRO A 80 -5.80 -6.28 -1.12
C PRO A 80 -6.25 -7.62 -1.69
N LYS A 81 -5.81 -7.96 -2.90
CA LYS A 81 -6.13 -9.24 -3.51
C LYS A 81 -5.24 -10.36 -2.93
N PRO A 82 -5.68 -11.63 -2.99
CA PRO A 82 -4.82 -12.75 -2.58
C PRO A 82 -3.58 -12.84 -3.47
N VAL A 83 -2.47 -13.34 -2.92
CA VAL A 83 -1.21 -13.51 -3.66
C VAL A 83 -1.24 -14.75 -4.57
N LYS A 84 -0.65 -14.65 -5.76
CA LYS A 84 -0.46 -15.77 -6.69
C LYS A 84 0.70 -16.64 -6.20
N ARG A 85 0.48 -17.95 -6.09
CA ARG A 85 1.55 -18.91 -5.76
C ARG A 85 2.35 -19.23 -7.02
N VAL A 86 3.67 -19.02 -6.96
CA VAL A 86 4.59 -19.34 -8.04
C VAL A 86 5.71 -20.21 -7.49
N GLU A 87 5.96 -21.34 -8.13
CA GLU A 87 7.09 -22.22 -7.80
C GLU A 87 8.28 -21.86 -8.69
N ILE A 88 9.42 -21.56 -8.08
CA ILE A 88 10.67 -21.26 -8.79
C ILE A 88 11.71 -22.32 -8.42
N PRO A 89 12.35 -22.98 -9.40
CA PRO A 89 13.41 -23.95 -9.11
C PRO A 89 14.61 -23.25 -8.45
N LYS A 90 15.26 -23.94 -7.51
CA LYS A 90 16.54 -23.52 -6.94
C LYS A 90 17.70 -24.20 -7.68
N ASP A 91 18.84 -23.52 -7.75
CA ASP A 91 20.05 -24.02 -8.42
C ASP A 91 20.58 -25.34 -7.81
N ASN A 92 20.33 -25.57 -6.52
CA ASN A 92 20.78 -26.76 -5.78
C ASN A 92 19.72 -27.87 -5.66
N GLY A 93 18.63 -27.78 -6.42
CA GLY A 93 17.49 -28.70 -6.34
C GLY A 93 16.40 -28.24 -5.37
N GLY A 94 15.18 -28.69 -5.64
CA GLY A 94 13.97 -28.27 -4.93
C GLY A 94 13.36 -26.96 -5.45
N VAL A 95 12.25 -26.55 -4.83
CA VAL A 95 11.45 -25.39 -5.24
C VAL A 95 11.43 -24.31 -4.17
N ARG A 96 11.30 -23.05 -4.62
CA ARG A 96 10.98 -21.89 -3.79
C ARG A 96 9.56 -21.45 -4.13
N ASN A 97 8.69 -21.47 -3.13
CA ASN A 97 7.32 -20.98 -3.26
C ASN A 97 7.32 -19.47 -3.00
N LEU A 98 6.95 -18.69 -4.01
CA LEU A 98 6.72 -17.26 -3.88
C LEU A 98 5.23 -16.94 -3.82
N GLY A 99 4.90 -15.87 -3.11
CA GLY A 99 3.61 -15.19 -3.19
C GLY A 99 3.79 -13.90 -3.97
N VAL A 100 3.17 -13.79 -5.14
CA VAL A 100 3.24 -12.61 -6.00
C VAL A 100 1.93 -11.82 -5.85
N PRO A 101 1.95 -10.60 -5.29
CA PRO A 101 0.76 -9.75 -5.20
C PRO A 101 0.32 -9.27 -6.60
N THR A 102 -0.82 -8.60 -6.68
CA THR A 102 -1.17 -7.88 -7.91
C THR A 102 -0.31 -6.63 -8.06
N VAL A 103 -0.18 -6.09 -9.27
CA VAL A 103 0.69 -4.93 -9.51
C VAL A 103 0.19 -3.63 -8.84
N VAL A 104 -1.05 -3.63 -8.35
CA VAL A 104 -1.66 -2.54 -7.59
C VAL A 104 -1.39 -2.68 -6.09
N ASP A 105 -1.27 -3.92 -5.59
CA ASP A 105 -1.04 -4.26 -4.18
C ASP A 105 0.45 -4.17 -3.79
#